data_AF-A0A970QFP1-F1
#
_entry.id   AF-A0A970QFP1-F1
#
_cell.length_a   1.000
_cell.length_b   1.000
_cell.length_c   1.000
_cell.angle_alpha   90.00
_cell.angle_beta   90.00
_cell.angle_gamma   90.00
#
_symmetry.space_group_name_H-M   'P 1'
#
loop_
_entity.id
_entity.type
_entity.pdbx_description
1 polymer ?
#
loop_
_entity_poly.entity_id
_entity_poly.type
_entity_poly.pdbx_seq_one_letter_code
_entity_poly.pdbx_strand_id
1 'polypeptide(L)'
;MNAEIRKAFAAIRADEPLVAATRQKLLGRAPARLRRRLALRSSVLVMLAVCLLAASLVSVRIPVAAVSIDINPGIGLDVNLYNRVIAARGFNPAGQAIVAALALEDKSVRTAVGAVIAMAARQGYLAGDGSSLIALTTSADLVPARNQLAKAAEKAARQALDETGQPAEILSSHTALARVAQARELGISPGRMNLIEKLQELDPESETGDYLETDLASLMQRINQLKQQEREAEKATRDVDKENRRNDKANQGKGGNKP
;
A
#
# COMPACT_ATOMS: atom_id res chain seq x y z
N MET A 1 50.36 -60.97 40.23
CA MET A 1 49.55 -61.72 39.25
C MET A 1 48.98 -60.76 38.20
N ASN A 2 49.77 -60.35 37.20
CA ASN A 2 49.30 -59.42 36.15
C ASN A 2 50.14 -59.41 34.85
N ALA A 3 51.35 -59.98 34.83
CA ALA A 3 52.18 -60.05 33.63
C ALA A 3 51.81 -61.26 32.74
N GLU A 4 51.63 -62.45 33.33
CA GLU A 4 51.29 -63.68 32.61
C GLU A 4 49.92 -63.60 31.91
N ILE A 5 48.92 -63.02 32.58
CA ILE A 5 47.59 -62.82 31.98
C ILE A 5 47.68 -61.86 30.78
N ARG A 6 48.44 -60.76 30.89
CA ARG A 6 48.66 -59.85 29.75
C ARG A 6 49.38 -60.52 28.59
N LYS A 7 50.33 -61.42 28.88
CA LYS A 7 51.08 -62.17 27.88
C LYS A 7 50.20 -63.17 27.13
N ALA A 8 49.29 -63.85 27.84
CA ALA A 8 48.32 -64.77 27.26
C ALA A 8 47.32 -64.07 26.31
N PHE A 9 46.84 -62.87 26.67
CA PHE A 9 45.94 -62.10 25.80
C PHE A 9 46.65 -61.38 24.65
N ALA A 10 47.95 -61.08 24.77
CA ALA A 10 48.73 -60.47 23.69
C ALA A 10 48.86 -61.37 22.45
N ALA A 11 48.77 -62.69 22.64
CA ALA A 11 48.79 -63.68 21.56
C ALA A 11 47.45 -63.79 20.81
N ILE A 12 46.36 -63.28 21.38
CA ILE A 12 45.03 -63.30 20.76
C ILE A 12 44.86 -62.01 19.93
N ARG A 13 45.47 -61.99 18.75
CA ARG A 13 45.19 -60.96 17.73
C ARG A 13 44.22 -61.54 16.71
N ALA A 14 43.12 -60.84 16.46
CA ALA A 14 42.26 -61.16 15.33
C ALA A 14 43.04 -60.89 14.04
N ASP A 15 42.92 -61.79 13.07
CA ASP A 15 43.56 -61.63 11.78
C ASP A 15 43.19 -60.28 11.16
N GLU A 16 44.18 -59.55 10.67
CA GLU A 16 44.01 -58.27 10.00
C GLU A 16 42.91 -58.26 8.93
N PRO A 17 42.76 -59.30 8.07
CA PRO A 17 41.63 -59.39 7.15
C PRO A 17 40.28 -59.51 7.85
N LEU A 18 40.20 -60.19 9.00
CA LEU A 18 38.97 -60.33 9.78
C LEU A 18 38.59 -59.01 10.46
N VAL A 19 39.59 -58.26 10.97
CA VAL A 19 39.40 -56.91 11.53
C VAL A 19 38.97 -55.93 10.45
N ALA A 20 39.60 -55.97 9.28
CA ALA A 20 39.26 -55.14 8.13
C ALA A 20 37.85 -55.45 7.61
N ALA A 21 37.50 -56.73 7.43
CA ALA A 21 36.17 -57.17 7.02
C ALA A 21 35.11 -56.77 8.04
N THR A 22 35.40 -56.89 9.34
CA THR A 22 34.47 -56.50 10.41
C THR A 22 34.27 -54.98 10.46
N ARG A 23 35.34 -54.19 10.32
CA ARG A 23 35.25 -52.72 10.20
C ARG A 23 34.42 -52.31 8.98
N GLN A 24 34.65 -52.92 7.82
CA GLN A 24 33.90 -52.63 6.60
C GLN A 24 32.40 -52.97 6.77
N LYS A 25 32.08 -54.08 7.44
CA LYS A 25 30.69 -54.53 7.69
C LYS A 25 29.96 -53.64 8.72
N LEU A 26 30.68 -53.07 9.68
CA LEU A 26 30.15 -52.12 10.67
C LEU A 26 30.01 -50.71 10.08
N LEU A 27 31.00 -50.23 9.33
CA LEU A 27 30.99 -48.91 8.68
C LEU A 27 29.98 -48.83 7.51
N GLY A 28 29.78 -49.93 6.77
CA GLY A 28 28.79 -50.01 5.69
C GLY A 28 27.32 -50.09 6.16
N ARG A 29 27.10 -50.35 7.46
CA ARG A 29 25.78 -50.35 8.11
C ARG A 29 25.68 -49.14 9.04
N ALA A 30 25.57 -47.93 8.49
CA ALA A 30 24.80 -46.92 9.21
C ALA A 30 23.44 -47.57 9.51
N PRO A 31 23.02 -47.71 10.79
CA PRO A 31 21.88 -48.56 11.13
C PRO A 31 20.71 -48.12 10.27
N ALA A 32 19.97 -49.06 9.67
CA ALA A 32 18.90 -48.73 8.71
C ALA A 32 17.92 -47.68 9.27
N ARG A 33 17.77 -47.64 10.60
CA ARG A 33 17.06 -46.62 11.39
C ARG A 33 17.67 -45.21 11.26
N LEU A 34 18.98 -45.05 11.33
CA LEU A 34 19.68 -43.77 11.12
C LEU A 34 19.62 -43.32 9.66
N ARG A 35 19.80 -44.22 8.68
CA ARG A 35 19.64 -43.88 7.25
C ARG A 35 18.21 -43.47 6.92
N ARG A 36 17.20 -44.19 7.44
CA ARG A 36 15.78 -43.80 7.33
C ARG A 36 15.49 -42.48 8.04
N ARG A 37 16.05 -42.22 9.23
CA ARG A 37 15.89 -40.93 9.94
C ARG A 37 16.53 -39.76 9.20
N LEU A 38 17.70 -39.94 8.59
CA LEU A 38 18.37 -38.92 7.76
C LEU A 38 17.63 -38.70 6.43
N ALA A 39 17.12 -39.75 5.80
CA ALA A 39 16.29 -39.67 4.59
C ALA A 39 14.94 -38.97 4.87
N LEU A 40 14.29 -39.26 5.99
CA LEU A 40 13.05 -38.57 6.41
C LEU A 40 13.32 -37.10 6.73
N ARG A 41 14.41 -36.78 7.44
CA ARG A 41 14.80 -35.39 7.74
C ARG A 41 15.14 -34.59 6.48
N SER A 42 15.85 -35.17 5.53
CA SER A 42 16.14 -34.53 4.23
C SER A 42 14.86 -34.35 3.40
N SER A 43 13.94 -35.33 3.41
CA SER A 43 12.64 -35.19 2.76
C SER A 43 11.80 -34.04 3.34
N VAL A 44 11.82 -33.84 4.66
CA VAL A 44 11.11 -32.71 5.30
C VAL A 44 11.73 -31.38 4.91
N LEU A 45 13.07 -31.28 4.86
CA LEU A 45 13.75 -30.05 4.42
C LEU A 45 13.49 -29.72 2.95
N VAL A 46 13.50 -30.72 2.07
CA VAL A 46 13.16 -30.53 0.65
C VAL A 46 11.70 -30.10 0.51
N MET A 47 10.77 -30.73 1.22
CA MET A 47 9.36 -30.35 1.20
C MET A 47 9.17 -28.91 1.69
N LEU A 48 9.83 -28.52 2.79
CA LEU A 48 9.81 -27.15 3.29
C LEU A 48 10.37 -26.16 2.26
N ALA A 49 11.49 -26.48 1.61
CA ALA A 49 12.08 -25.64 0.57
C ALA A 49 11.13 -25.47 -0.63
N VAL A 50 10.47 -26.54 -1.07
CA VAL A 50 9.46 -26.49 -2.13
C VAL A 50 8.26 -25.63 -1.72
N CYS A 51 7.76 -25.78 -0.49
CA CYS A 51 6.67 -24.95 0.03
C CYS A 51 7.05 -23.47 0.11
N LEU A 52 8.26 -23.14 0.57
CA LEU A 52 8.75 -21.76 0.64
C LEU A 52 8.92 -21.15 -0.76
N LEU A 53 9.44 -21.93 -1.71
CA LEU A 53 9.55 -21.51 -3.10
C LEU A 53 8.18 -21.27 -3.73
N ALA A 54 7.24 -22.21 -3.56
CA ALA A 54 5.87 -22.07 -4.04
C ALA A 54 5.18 -20.83 -3.43
N ALA A 55 5.30 -20.61 -2.12
CA ALA A 55 4.76 -19.44 -1.46
C ALA A 55 5.36 -18.13 -2.01
N SER A 56 6.67 -18.13 -2.30
CA SER A 56 7.37 -16.97 -2.89
C SER A 56 6.94 -16.70 -4.34
N LEU A 57 6.65 -17.74 -5.12
CA LEU A 57 6.14 -17.59 -6.49
C LEU A 57 4.69 -17.13 -6.53
N VAL A 58 3.89 -17.50 -5.54
CA VAL A 58 2.50 -17.04 -5.41
C VAL A 58 2.46 -15.59 -4.92
N SER A 59 3.33 -15.21 -3.97
CA SER A 59 3.31 -13.88 -3.35
C SER A 59 3.57 -12.74 -4.34
N VAL A 60 4.30 -12.98 -5.43
CA VAL A 60 4.53 -11.96 -6.47
C VAL A 60 3.28 -11.63 -7.28
N ARG A 61 2.21 -12.44 -7.22
CA ARG A 61 0.94 -12.23 -7.94
C ARG A 61 -0.23 -11.80 -7.04
N ILE A 62 -0.03 -11.70 -5.73
CA ILE A 62 -1.08 -11.31 -4.79
C ILE A 62 -1.06 -9.79 -4.57
N PRO A 63 -2.16 -9.06 -4.84
CA PRO A 63 -2.27 -7.67 -4.45
C PRO A 63 -2.38 -7.56 -2.93
N VAL A 64 -1.54 -6.73 -2.33
CA VAL A 64 -1.60 -6.40 -0.90
C VAL A 64 -1.76 -4.90 -0.65
N ALA A 65 -1.73 -4.12 -1.73
CA ALA A 65 -1.85 -2.68 -1.71
C ALA A 65 -2.36 -2.16 -3.05
N ALA A 66 -2.81 -0.90 -3.07
CA ALA A 66 -3.20 -0.20 -4.29
C ALA A 66 -2.73 1.25 -4.27
N VAL A 67 -2.54 1.82 -5.47
CA VAL A 67 -2.26 3.25 -5.68
C VAL A 67 -3.20 3.78 -6.75
N SER A 68 -3.90 4.87 -6.47
CA SER A 68 -4.69 5.64 -7.43
C SER A 68 -4.00 6.95 -7.75
N ILE A 69 -3.96 7.31 -9.02
CA ILE A 69 -3.39 8.54 -9.55
C ILE A 69 -4.48 9.23 -10.36
N ASP A 70 -4.99 10.34 -9.84
CA ASP A 70 -6.14 11.06 -10.37
C ASP A 70 -5.72 12.48 -10.77
N ILE A 71 -5.47 12.64 -12.08
CA ILE A 71 -5.12 13.91 -12.74
C ILE A 71 -6.29 14.40 -13.62
N ASN A 72 -7.22 13.48 -13.95
CA ASN A 72 -8.06 13.50 -15.15
C ASN A 72 -7.21 13.39 -16.41
N PRO A 73 -6.48 12.27 -16.58
CA PRO A 73 -6.95 10.88 -16.41
C PRO A 73 -6.89 10.28 -14.98
N GLY A 74 -7.70 9.25 -14.73
CA GLY A 74 -7.69 8.46 -13.49
C GLY A 74 -7.16 7.04 -13.71
N ILE A 75 -6.11 6.64 -12.98
CA ILE A 75 -5.44 5.33 -13.09
C ILE A 75 -5.30 4.67 -11.72
N GLY A 76 -5.60 3.38 -11.64
CA GLY A 76 -5.37 2.53 -10.47
C GLY A 76 -4.29 1.47 -10.73
N LEU A 77 -3.46 1.22 -9.74
CA LEU A 77 -2.39 0.22 -9.73
C LEU A 77 -2.64 -0.76 -8.57
N ASP A 78 -2.61 -2.06 -8.87
CA ASP A 78 -2.56 -3.12 -7.85
C ASP A 78 -1.10 -3.47 -7.58
N VAL A 79 -0.75 -3.56 -6.30
CA VAL A 79 0.64 -3.63 -5.85
C VAL A 79 0.85 -4.83 -4.94
N ASN A 80 1.88 -5.62 -5.21
CA ASN A 80 2.25 -6.77 -4.38
C ASN A 80 3.16 -6.36 -3.20
N LEU A 81 3.52 -7.33 -2.35
CA LEU A 81 4.34 -7.07 -1.15
C LEU A 81 5.74 -6.52 -1.45
N TYR A 82 6.20 -6.68 -2.69
CA TYR A 82 7.50 -6.19 -3.15
C TYR A 82 7.44 -4.77 -3.73
N ASN A 83 6.32 -4.06 -3.53
CA ASN A 83 6.05 -2.74 -4.14
C ASN A 83 6.16 -2.75 -5.67
N ARG A 84 5.77 -3.87 -6.30
CA ARG A 84 5.68 -4.01 -7.75
C ARG A 84 4.23 -4.01 -8.19
N VAL A 85 3.99 -3.35 -9.31
CA VAL A 85 2.69 -3.32 -9.97
C VAL A 85 2.41 -4.69 -10.56
N ILE A 86 1.25 -5.26 -10.26
CA ILE A 86 0.80 -6.54 -10.82
C ILE A 86 -0.39 -6.38 -11.76
N ALA A 87 -1.12 -5.26 -11.67
CA ALA A 87 -2.16 -4.88 -12.61
C ALA A 87 -2.32 -3.36 -12.62
N ALA A 88 -2.78 -2.82 -13.74
CA ALA A 88 -3.14 -1.42 -13.90
C ALA A 88 -4.51 -1.29 -14.58
N ARG A 89 -5.27 -0.25 -14.21
CA ARG A 89 -6.61 0.03 -14.74
C ARG A 89 -6.80 1.53 -14.95
N GLY A 90 -7.40 1.91 -16.07
CA GLY A 90 -7.93 3.26 -16.26
C GLY A 90 -9.39 3.36 -15.81
N PHE A 91 -9.73 4.41 -15.08
CA PHE A 91 -11.10 4.68 -14.61
C PHE A 91 -11.91 5.57 -15.57
N ASN A 92 -11.28 6.14 -16.59
CA ASN A 92 -11.92 6.88 -17.66
C ASN A 92 -11.21 6.61 -19.01
N PRO A 93 -11.77 7.01 -20.17
CA PRO A 93 -11.16 6.72 -21.47
C PRO A 93 -9.71 7.21 -21.60
N ALA A 94 -9.42 8.40 -21.07
CA ALA A 94 -8.06 8.95 -21.02
C ALA A 94 -7.10 8.06 -20.19
N GLY A 95 -7.54 7.60 -19.01
CA GLY A 95 -6.77 6.69 -18.17
C GLY A 95 -6.57 5.33 -18.83
N GLN A 96 -7.58 4.80 -19.53
CA GLN A 96 -7.46 3.55 -20.29
C GLN A 96 -6.43 3.69 -21.41
N ALA A 97 -6.42 4.81 -22.13
CA ALA A 97 -5.44 5.10 -23.17
C ALA A 97 -4.00 5.16 -22.60
N ILE A 98 -3.81 5.81 -21.44
CA ILE A 98 -2.50 5.84 -20.76
C ILE A 98 -2.06 4.45 -20.33
N VAL A 99 -2.94 3.67 -19.69
CA VAL A 99 -2.60 2.30 -19.26
C VAL A 99 -2.27 1.41 -20.46
N ALA A 100 -3.01 1.51 -21.56
CA ALA A 100 -2.72 0.74 -22.78
C ALA A 100 -1.38 1.12 -23.44
N ALA A 101 -0.99 2.40 -23.34
CA ALA A 101 0.27 2.89 -23.90
C ALA A 101 1.51 2.56 -23.03
N LEU A 102 1.30 2.19 -21.76
CA LEU A 102 2.38 1.97 -20.80
C LEU A 102 2.44 0.50 -20.36
N ALA A 103 3.60 -0.13 -20.48
CA ALA A 103 3.85 -1.44 -19.88
C ALA A 103 4.05 -1.31 -18.37
N LEU A 104 2.99 -1.12 -17.58
CA LEU A 104 3.09 -0.82 -16.14
C LEU A 104 3.34 -2.03 -15.25
N GLU A 105 2.95 -3.23 -15.68
CA GLU A 105 3.13 -4.47 -14.92
C GLU A 105 4.62 -4.78 -14.68
N ASP A 106 4.89 -5.39 -13.52
CA ASP A 106 6.22 -5.70 -12.98
C ASP A 106 7.12 -4.47 -12.73
N LYS A 107 6.66 -3.25 -12.97
CA LYS A 107 7.41 -2.05 -12.57
C LYS A 107 7.28 -1.78 -11.08
N SER A 108 8.31 -1.17 -10.50
CA SER A 108 8.18 -0.62 -9.15
C SER A 108 7.11 0.47 -9.11
N VAL A 109 6.43 0.65 -7.98
CA VAL A 109 5.46 1.74 -7.79
C VAL A 109 6.06 3.10 -8.18
N ARG A 110 7.33 3.35 -7.83
CA ARG A 110 8.01 4.60 -8.18
C ARG A 110 8.08 4.81 -9.68
N THR A 111 8.54 3.79 -10.40
CA THR A 111 8.67 3.84 -11.86
C THR A 111 7.30 3.97 -12.53
N ALA A 112 6.29 3.24 -12.04
CA ALA A 112 4.94 3.27 -12.60
C ALA A 112 4.27 4.64 -12.39
N VAL A 113 4.28 5.17 -11.16
CA VAL A 113 3.72 6.50 -10.86
C VAL A 113 4.41 7.58 -11.70
N GLY A 114 5.74 7.56 -11.78
CA GLY A 114 6.48 8.52 -12.58
C GLY A 114 6.16 8.42 -14.08
N ALA A 115 6.06 7.20 -14.62
CA ALA A 115 5.69 6.99 -16.02
C ALA A 115 4.28 7.49 -16.34
N VAL A 116 3.31 7.27 -15.43
CA VAL A 116 1.93 7.76 -15.59
C VAL A 116 1.91 9.29 -15.63
N ILE A 117 2.57 9.96 -14.68
CA ILE A 117 2.60 11.43 -14.62
C ILE A 117 3.34 12.02 -15.83
N ALA A 118 4.48 11.44 -16.21
CA ALA A 118 5.21 11.86 -17.39
C ALA A 118 4.37 11.70 -18.67
N MET A 119 3.63 10.60 -18.80
CA MET A 119 2.71 10.41 -19.93
C MET A 119 1.57 11.42 -19.90
N ALA A 120 0.99 11.68 -18.73
CA ALA A 120 -0.07 12.66 -18.57
C ALA A 120 0.39 14.08 -18.96
N ALA A 121 1.60 14.47 -18.52
CA ALA A 121 2.24 15.73 -18.91
C ALA A 121 2.42 15.82 -20.43
N ARG A 122 2.96 14.77 -21.06
CA ARG A 122 3.19 14.71 -22.52
C ARG A 122 1.90 14.78 -23.34
N GLN A 123 0.79 14.30 -22.79
CA GLN A 123 -0.53 14.37 -23.42
C GLN A 123 -1.29 15.66 -23.10
N GLY A 124 -0.69 16.59 -22.35
CA GLY A 124 -1.28 17.91 -22.07
C GLY A 124 -2.30 17.92 -20.93
N TYR A 125 -2.34 16.90 -20.08
CA TYR A 125 -3.24 16.87 -18.91
C TYR A 125 -2.73 17.67 -17.71
N LEU A 126 -1.50 18.17 -17.77
CA LEU A 126 -0.95 19.10 -16.79
C LEU A 126 -0.78 20.48 -17.44
N ALA A 127 -1.51 21.46 -16.93
CA ALA A 127 -1.34 22.87 -17.24
C ALA A 127 -0.04 23.41 -16.63
N GLY A 128 0.70 24.20 -17.42
CA GLY A 128 1.99 24.77 -17.01
C GLY A 128 1.92 26.00 -16.13
N ASP A 129 0.72 26.50 -15.83
CA ASP A 129 0.46 27.62 -14.92
C ASP A 129 0.40 27.18 -13.44
N GLY A 130 0.49 25.88 -13.16
CA GLY A 130 0.46 25.32 -11.82
C GLY A 130 -0.95 25.12 -11.26
N SER A 131 -2.01 25.29 -12.06
CA SER A 131 -3.38 25.02 -11.63
C SER A 131 -3.74 23.53 -11.59
N SER A 132 -2.84 22.67 -12.08
CA SER A 132 -3.05 21.23 -12.13
C SER A 132 -3.08 20.61 -10.74
N LEU A 133 -3.98 19.66 -10.53
CA LEU A 133 -4.10 18.89 -9.29
C LEU A 133 -3.89 17.40 -9.58
N ILE A 134 -3.11 16.74 -8.75
CA ILE A 134 -2.93 15.29 -8.73
C ILE A 134 -3.43 14.76 -7.39
N ALA A 135 -4.57 14.08 -7.39
CA ALA A 135 -5.00 13.31 -6.23
C ALA A 135 -4.29 11.95 -6.24
N LEU A 136 -3.47 11.71 -5.22
CA LEU A 136 -2.70 10.49 -5.06
C LEU A 136 -3.23 9.71 -3.85
N THR A 137 -3.94 8.61 -4.09
CA THR A 137 -4.54 7.80 -3.02
C THR A 137 -3.81 6.48 -2.90
N THR A 138 -3.38 6.13 -1.68
CA THR A 138 -2.74 4.82 -1.41
C THR A 138 -3.58 3.97 -0.48
N SER A 139 -3.52 2.67 -0.65
CA SER A 139 -4.28 1.71 0.16
C SER A 139 -3.42 0.51 0.52
N ALA A 140 -3.35 0.20 1.81
CA ALA A 140 -2.61 -0.92 2.37
C ALA A 140 -3.06 -1.10 3.83
N ASP A 141 -3.35 -2.33 4.25
CA ASP A 141 -3.87 -2.61 5.60
C ASP A 141 -2.76 -2.57 6.67
N LEU A 142 -1.53 -2.94 6.30
CA LEU A 142 -0.39 -2.93 7.22
C LEU A 142 0.21 -1.52 7.32
N VAL A 143 0.20 -0.93 8.51
CA VAL A 143 0.70 0.45 8.78
C VAL A 143 2.13 0.70 8.25
N PRO A 144 3.13 -0.19 8.45
CA PRO A 144 4.47 0.05 7.90
C PRO A 144 4.46 0.08 6.37
N ALA A 145 3.73 -0.84 5.73
CA ALA A 145 3.60 -0.90 4.28
C ALA A 145 2.89 0.33 3.73
N ARG A 146 1.83 0.79 4.40
CA ARG A 146 1.12 2.04 4.08
C ARG A 146 2.05 3.23 4.02
N ASN A 147 2.82 3.48 5.08
CA ASN A 147 3.68 4.65 5.17
C ASN A 147 4.79 4.60 4.12
N GLN A 148 5.36 3.41 3.89
CA GLN A 148 6.37 3.21 2.85
C GLN A 148 5.81 3.46 1.45
N LEU A 149 4.62 2.94 1.16
CA LEU A 149 3.95 3.08 -0.13
C LEU A 149 3.59 4.55 -0.41
N ALA A 150 2.96 5.23 0.55
CA ALA A 150 2.62 6.64 0.45
C ALA A 150 3.86 7.50 0.16
N LYS A 151 4.93 7.31 0.94
CA LYS A 151 6.20 8.03 0.73
C LYS A 151 6.84 7.68 -0.62
N ALA A 152 6.72 6.44 -1.07
CA ALA A 152 7.28 6.03 -2.35
C ALA A 152 6.54 6.66 -3.53
N ALA A 153 5.21 6.62 -3.51
CA ALA A 153 4.35 7.18 -4.54
C ALA A 153 4.47 8.70 -4.58
N GLU A 154 4.40 9.39 -3.44
CA GLU A 154 4.49 10.86 -3.40
C GLU A 154 5.85 11.36 -3.88
N LYS A 155 6.94 10.73 -3.43
CA LYS A 155 8.28 11.10 -3.91
C LYS A 155 8.40 10.87 -5.42
N ALA A 156 7.87 9.79 -5.95
CA ALA A 156 7.90 9.52 -7.39
C ALA A 156 7.07 10.55 -8.17
N ALA A 157 5.91 10.94 -7.64
CA ALA A 157 5.09 11.97 -8.27
C ALA A 157 5.80 13.32 -8.32
N ARG A 158 6.40 13.76 -7.21
CA ARG A 158 7.19 15.00 -7.16
C ARG A 158 8.36 14.98 -8.14
N GLN A 159 9.13 13.89 -8.16
CA GLN A 159 10.25 13.74 -9.10
C GLN A 159 9.80 13.81 -10.56
N ALA A 160 8.66 13.20 -10.90
CA ALA A 160 8.14 13.26 -12.26
C ALA A 160 7.66 14.65 -12.65
N LEU A 161 7.06 15.42 -11.73
CA LEU A 161 6.73 16.83 -11.98
C LEU A 161 7.98 17.67 -12.22
N ASP A 162 9.02 17.47 -11.40
CA ASP A 162 10.31 18.16 -11.55
C ASP A 162 10.96 17.84 -12.92
N GLU A 163 10.95 16.58 -13.33
CA GLU A 163 11.53 16.11 -14.60
C GLU A 163 10.74 16.60 -15.83
N THR A 164 9.42 16.74 -15.70
CA THR A 164 8.56 17.23 -16.79
C THR A 164 8.51 18.75 -16.90
N GLY A 165 8.90 19.46 -15.84
CA GLY A 165 8.80 20.92 -15.76
C GLY A 165 7.35 21.44 -15.69
N GLN A 166 6.38 20.56 -15.41
CA GLN A 166 4.97 20.91 -15.31
C GLN A 166 4.56 20.94 -13.84
N PRO A 167 4.33 22.12 -13.23
CA PRO A 167 3.93 22.20 -11.83
C PRO A 167 2.52 21.66 -11.60
N ALA A 168 2.32 20.95 -10.50
CA ALA A 168 1.00 20.51 -10.04
C ALA A 168 0.96 20.38 -8.51
N GLU A 169 -0.19 20.65 -7.91
CA GLU A 169 -0.45 20.36 -6.51
C GLU A 169 -0.70 18.85 -6.33
N ILE A 170 -0.07 18.23 -5.33
CA ILE A 170 -0.30 16.81 -5.00
C ILE A 170 -1.13 16.71 -3.72
N LEU A 171 -2.34 16.17 -3.85
CA LEU A 171 -3.21 15.83 -2.72
C LEU A 171 -3.03 14.35 -2.36
N SER A 172 -2.13 14.08 -1.42
CA SER A 172 -1.89 12.73 -0.88
C SER A 172 -3.01 12.32 0.08
N SER A 173 -3.55 11.12 -0.11
CA SER A 173 -4.56 10.53 0.78
C SER A 173 -4.35 9.03 0.97
N HIS A 174 -4.98 8.50 2.01
CA HIS A 174 -4.97 7.07 2.30
C HIS A 174 -6.39 6.57 2.52
N THR A 175 -6.69 5.38 1.98
CA THR A 175 -7.99 4.73 2.17
C THR A 175 -7.81 3.22 2.36
N ALA A 176 -8.78 2.58 3.01
CA ALA A 176 -8.75 1.13 3.25
C ALA A 176 -8.87 0.34 1.94
N LEU A 177 -8.31 -0.87 1.87
CA LEU A 177 -8.41 -1.71 0.67
C LEU A 177 -9.86 -2.07 0.33
N ALA A 178 -10.72 -2.27 1.33
CA ALA A 178 -12.14 -2.52 1.12
C ALA A 178 -12.84 -1.39 0.33
N ARG A 179 -12.43 -0.13 0.56
CA ARG A 179 -12.96 1.01 -0.19
C ARG A 179 -12.48 1.06 -1.63
N VAL A 180 -11.29 0.52 -1.93
CA VAL A 180 -10.82 0.40 -3.31
C VAL A 180 -11.72 -0.53 -4.12
N ALA A 181 -12.20 -1.62 -3.53
CA ALA A 181 -13.16 -2.52 -4.18
C ALA A 181 -14.50 -1.81 -4.45
N GLN A 182 -15.05 -1.10 -3.46
CA GLN A 182 -16.30 -0.35 -3.60
C GLN A 182 -16.21 0.72 -4.70
N ALA A 183 -15.12 1.50 -4.75
CA ALA A 183 -14.90 2.48 -5.81
C ALA A 183 -14.92 1.84 -7.20
N ARG A 184 -14.28 0.66 -7.33
CA ARG A 184 -14.22 -0.09 -8.59
C ARG A 184 -15.57 -0.63 -9.03
N GLU A 185 -16.43 -1.04 -8.11
CA GLU A 185 -17.80 -1.47 -8.41
C GLU A 185 -18.63 -0.34 -8.99
N LEU A 186 -18.38 0.89 -8.54
CA LEU A 186 -18.99 2.12 -9.05
C LEU A 186 -18.30 2.67 -10.31
N GLY A 187 -17.26 2.00 -10.82
CA GLY A 187 -16.51 2.43 -12.00
C GLY A 187 -15.59 3.64 -11.78
N ILE A 188 -15.44 4.11 -10.54
CA ILE A 188 -14.66 5.31 -10.19
C ILE A 188 -13.35 4.97 -9.48
N SER A 189 -12.44 5.95 -9.45
CA SER A 189 -11.20 5.81 -8.71
C SER A 189 -11.41 6.01 -7.20
N PRO A 190 -10.56 5.40 -6.35
CA PRO A 190 -10.59 5.64 -4.90
C PRO A 190 -10.38 7.11 -4.53
N GLY A 191 -9.56 7.85 -5.31
CA GLY A 191 -9.35 9.28 -5.09
C GLY A 191 -10.61 10.09 -5.33
N ARG A 192 -11.34 9.77 -6.40
CA ARG A 192 -12.64 10.39 -6.68
C ARG A 192 -13.68 10.06 -5.61
N MET A 193 -13.78 8.80 -5.20
CA MET A 193 -14.69 8.39 -4.12
C MET A 193 -14.43 9.20 -2.83
N ASN A 194 -13.16 9.37 -2.45
CA ASN A 194 -12.81 10.18 -1.27
C ASN A 194 -13.26 11.65 -1.40
N LEU A 195 -13.35 12.21 -2.61
CA LEU A 195 -13.86 13.58 -2.81
C LEU A 195 -15.38 13.63 -2.72
N ILE A 196 -16.07 12.65 -3.30
CA ILE A 196 -17.53 12.57 -3.21
C ILE A 196 -17.96 12.43 -1.75
N GLU A 197 -17.31 11.58 -0.97
CA GLU A 197 -17.60 11.44 0.47
C GLU A 197 -17.38 12.76 1.24
N LYS A 198 -16.27 13.46 0.97
CA LYS A 198 -16.02 14.79 1.57
C LYS A 198 -17.07 15.83 1.19
N LEU A 199 -17.63 15.73 0.00
CA LEU A 199 -18.70 16.61 -0.44
C LEU A 199 -19.98 16.27 0.34
N GLN A 200 -20.32 14.99 0.47
CA GLN A 200 -21.48 14.51 1.24
C GLN A 200 -21.40 14.86 2.73
N GLU A 201 -20.20 14.90 3.31
CA GLU A 201 -19.98 15.39 4.68
C GLU A 201 -20.38 16.87 4.84
N LEU A 202 -20.21 17.68 3.78
CA LEU A 202 -20.51 19.12 3.77
C LEU A 202 -21.91 19.44 3.24
N ASP A 203 -22.48 18.56 2.42
CA ASP A 203 -23.78 18.68 1.77
C ASP A 203 -24.50 17.32 1.86
N PRO A 204 -25.14 17.00 3.02
CA PRO A 204 -25.73 15.69 3.27
C PRO A 204 -26.92 15.33 2.37
N GLU A 205 -27.50 16.30 1.66
CA GLU A 205 -28.59 16.06 0.70
C GLU A 205 -28.10 15.54 -0.64
N SER A 206 -26.77 15.50 -0.85
CA SER A 206 -26.16 15.17 -2.13
C SER A 206 -25.97 13.65 -2.33
N GLU A 207 -26.30 13.16 -3.53
CA GLU A 207 -26.19 11.73 -3.82
C GLU A 207 -24.87 11.40 -4.55
N THR A 208 -24.34 10.19 -4.31
CA THR A 208 -23.10 9.74 -4.97
C THR A 208 -23.22 9.77 -6.50
N GLY A 209 -24.41 9.45 -7.02
CA GLY A 209 -24.72 9.43 -8.44
C GLY A 209 -24.54 10.78 -9.13
N ASP A 210 -24.84 11.88 -8.44
CA ASP A 210 -24.75 13.25 -8.97
C ASP A 210 -23.32 13.65 -9.37
N TYR A 211 -22.35 12.95 -8.80
CA TYR A 211 -20.93 13.25 -8.92
C TYR A 211 -20.13 12.14 -9.58
N LEU A 212 -20.75 11.12 -10.18
CA LEU A 212 -20.00 10.05 -10.85
C LEU A 212 -19.34 10.51 -12.16
N GLU A 213 -19.93 11.49 -12.85
CA GLU A 213 -19.48 11.97 -14.16
C GLU A 213 -18.81 13.36 -14.14
N THR A 214 -18.91 14.09 -13.03
CA THR A 214 -18.34 15.45 -12.86
C THR A 214 -16.80 15.47 -12.98
N ASP A 215 -16.15 16.52 -13.44
CA ASP A 215 -14.68 16.54 -13.38
C ASP A 215 -14.16 16.74 -11.95
N LEU A 216 -12.93 16.28 -11.68
CA LEU A 216 -12.33 16.32 -10.33
C LEU A 216 -12.10 17.76 -9.83
N ALA A 217 -11.81 18.69 -10.74
CA ALA A 217 -11.57 20.09 -10.39
C ALA A 217 -12.87 20.76 -9.93
N SER A 218 -13.98 20.49 -10.60
CA SER A 218 -15.33 20.92 -10.19
C SER A 218 -15.73 20.36 -8.83
N LEU A 219 -15.42 19.09 -8.53
CA LEU A 219 -15.64 18.52 -7.20
C LEU A 219 -14.86 19.29 -6.12
N MET A 220 -13.58 19.55 -6.38
CA MET A 220 -12.73 20.32 -5.45
C MET A 220 -13.22 21.76 -5.29
N GLN A 221 -13.65 22.40 -6.37
CA GLN A 221 -14.21 23.75 -6.32
C GLN A 221 -15.47 23.79 -5.46
N ARG A 222 -16.38 22.83 -5.63
CA ARG A 222 -17.60 22.71 -4.82
C ARG A 222 -17.28 22.47 -3.35
N ILE A 223 -16.34 21.57 -3.04
CA ILE A 223 -15.88 21.32 -1.66
C ILE A 223 -15.33 22.61 -1.03
N ASN A 224 -14.53 23.38 -1.76
CA ASN A 224 -13.96 24.63 -1.25
C ASN A 224 -15.03 25.71 -1.02
N GLN A 225 -16.03 25.81 -1.90
CA GLN A 225 -17.17 26.71 -1.72
C GLN A 225 -17.98 26.36 -0.47
N LEU A 226 -18.33 25.08 -0.30
CA LEU A 226 -19.08 24.61 0.87
C LEU A 226 -18.32 24.86 2.18
N LYS A 227 -17.01 24.57 2.20
CA LYS A 227 -16.15 24.88 3.37
C LYS A 227 -16.10 26.36 3.71
N GLN A 228 -16.13 27.23 2.69
CA GLN A 228 -16.12 28.67 2.93
C GLN A 228 -17.46 29.13 3.52
N GLN A 229 -18.58 28.61 3.02
CA GLN A 229 -19.92 28.90 3.55
C GLN A 229 -20.06 28.44 5.01
N GLU A 230 -19.61 27.23 5.33
CA GLU A 230 -19.60 26.69 6.70
C GLU A 230 -18.79 27.58 7.65
N ARG A 231 -17.58 28.00 7.24
CA ARG A 231 -16.74 28.93 8.02
C ARG A 231 -17.39 30.30 8.22
N GLU A 232 -18.09 30.81 7.22
CA GLU A 232 -18.82 32.07 7.32
C GLU A 232 -20.02 31.96 8.25
N ALA A 233 -20.77 30.86 8.18
CA ALA A 233 -21.87 30.56 9.09
C ALA A 233 -21.39 30.39 10.55
N GLU A 234 -20.27 29.70 10.78
CA GLU A 234 -19.66 29.59 12.11
C GLU A 234 -19.25 30.96 12.66
N LYS A 235 -18.64 31.81 11.83
CA LYS A 235 -18.24 33.18 12.25
C LYS A 235 -19.45 34.02 12.61
N ALA A 236 -20.49 34.01 11.77
CA ALA A 236 -21.73 34.73 12.03
C ALA A 236 -22.37 34.29 13.36
N THR A 237 -22.43 32.97 13.61
CA THR A 237 -22.96 32.40 14.86
C THR A 237 -22.14 32.85 16.08
N ARG A 238 -20.80 32.81 15.99
CA ARG A 238 -19.90 33.24 17.07
C ARG A 238 -20.02 34.73 17.38
N ASP A 239 -20.24 35.56 16.37
CA ASP A 239 -20.36 37.00 16.56
C ASP A 239 -21.72 37.38 17.17
N VAL A 240 -22.80 36.70 16.79
CA VAL A 240 -24.11 36.79 17.45
C VAL A 240 -24.02 36.37 18.93
N ASP A 241 -23.33 35.26 19.23
CA ASP A 241 -23.14 34.79 20.61
C ASP A 241 -22.34 35.79 21.48
N LYS A 242 -21.32 36.43 20.90
CA LYS A 242 -20.55 37.46 21.61
C LYS A 242 -21.39 38.71 21.88
N GLU A 243 -22.23 39.11 20.92
CA GLU A 243 -23.11 40.26 21.05
C GLU A 243 -24.19 40.01 22.12
N ASN A 244 -24.83 38.84 22.12
CA ASN A 244 -25.78 38.45 23.15
C ASN A 244 -25.14 38.45 24.56
N ARG A 245 -23.93 37.90 24.71
CA ARG A 245 -23.19 37.93 25.99
C ARG A 245 -22.82 39.34 26.45
N ARG A 246 -22.59 40.28 25.53
CA ARG A 246 -22.35 41.70 25.88
C ARG A 246 -23.63 42.37 26.35
N ASN A 247 -24.75 42.11 25.67
CA ASN A 247 -26.05 42.67 26.03
C ASN A 247 -26.56 42.16 27.39
N ASP A 248 -26.38 40.88 27.69
CA ASP A 248 -26.75 40.32 29.00
C ASP A 248 -25.96 40.95 30.17
N LYS A 249 -24.65 41.17 29.98
CA LYS A 249 -23.81 41.86 30.97
C LYS A 249 -24.21 43.34 31.14
N ALA A 250 -24.59 44.02 30.07
CA ALA A 250 -25.05 45.40 30.13
C ALA A 250 -26.40 45.53 30.84
N ASN A 251 -27.28 44.53 30.73
CA ASN A 251 -28.59 44.53 31.34
C ASN A 251 -28.53 44.22 32.86
N GLN A 252 -27.63 43.33 33.30
CA GLN A 252 -27.41 43.05 34.73
C GLN A 252 -26.79 44.22 35.50
N GLY A 253 -26.02 45.09 34.84
CA GLY A 253 -25.43 46.29 35.45
C GLY A 253 -26.40 47.44 35.73
N LYS A 254 -27.61 47.44 35.12
CA LYS A 254 -28.60 48.53 35.27
C LYS A 254 -29.73 48.24 36.28
N GLY A 255 -29.81 47.02 36.81
CA GLY A 255 -30.85 46.62 37.79
C GLY A 255 -30.52 46.94 39.25
N GLY A 256 -29.31 47.39 39.56
CA GLY A 256 -28.80 47.51 40.94
C GLY A 256 -29.00 48.85 41.64
N ASN A 257 -29.66 49.83 41.03
CA ASN A 257 -29.89 51.13 41.66
C ASN A 257 -31.39 51.45 41.70
N LYS A 258 -32.07 50.94 42.73
CA LYS A 258 -33.34 51.52 43.18
C LYS A 258 -33.07 52.29 44.49
N PRO A 259 -33.63 53.51 44.63
CA PRO A 259 -33.40 54.41 45.76
C PRO A 259 -33.93 53.85 47.08
#